data_AF-A0A952WBZ3-F1
#
_entry.id   AF-A0A952WBZ3-F1
#
_cell.length_a   1.000
_cell.length_b   1.000
_cell.length_c   1.000
_cell.angle_alpha   90.00
_cell.angle_beta   90.00
_cell.angle_gamma   90.00
#
_symmetry.space_group_name_H-M   'P 1'
#
loop_
_entity.id
_entity.type
_entity.pdbx_description
1 polymer ?
#
loop_
_entity_poly.entity_id
_entity_poly.type
_entity_poly.pdbx_seq_one_letter_code
_entity_poly.pdbx_strand_id
1 'polypeptide(L)'
;MDRSVFSPTSRRAFTIIELLVVIGIIAILVALGLVVASKVSGSGKQRATEQVLRALDAALAQYISANGGNPPPTVEDPRPGGFTRLIAVIDGRNFTGGGAGEMINSVGLFMLQCRSVPAADAELKKLDSKLAREYDPDQPDSSPTTPNFQQQPMLLTAFDGWGNPIRYVHPAFKGVVVADPTSATADRVTVVSRLGPAPSGKTYAISDVRRADGSFTGGAPFDADGGIPPSNRPYFYSCGPDGDPTTTDDNIYLTTPKFVVR
;
A
#
# COMPACT_ATOMS: atom_id res chain seq x y z
N MET A 1 -82.67 22.38 -17.97
CA MET A 1 -81.36 22.87 -18.46
C MET A 1 -80.66 23.51 -17.27
N ASP A 2 -79.85 22.73 -16.56
CA ASP A 2 -79.13 23.17 -15.35
C ASP A 2 -77.68 23.49 -15.74
N ARG A 3 -77.23 24.73 -15.48
CA ARG A 3 -75.88 25.19 -15.82
C ARG A 3 -75.05 25.15 -14.53
N SER A 4 -74.30 24.07 -14.33
CA SER A 4 -73.33 23.96 -13.23
C SER A 4 -72.22 25.02 -13.40
N VAL A 5 -72.20 26.00 -12.51
CA VAL A 5 -71.15 27.03 -12.45
C VAL A 5 -69.89 26.40 -11.84
N PHE A 6 -68.86 26.14 -12.65
CA PHE A 6 -67.55 25.77 -12.15
C PHE A 6 -66.90 27.00 -11.51
N SER A 7 -66.79 27.01 -10.19
CA SER A 7 -66.01 28.03 -9.47
C SER A 7 -64.53 27.78 -9.73
N PRO A 8 -63.77 28.73 -10.32
CA PRO A 8 -62.35 28.54 -10.54
C PRO A 8 -61.63 28.55 -9.19
N THR A 9 -61.09 27.40 -8.78
CA THR A 9 -60.15 27.33 -7.65
C THR A 9 -58.89 28.11 -8.02
N SER A 10 -58.55 29.15 -7.25
CA SER A 10 -57.33 29.92 -7.46
C SER A 10 -56.12 28.99 -7.35
N ARG A 11 -55.51 28.64 -8.49
CA ARG A 11 -54.21 27.95 -8.47
C ARG A 11 -53.17 29.00 -8.14
N ARG A 12 -52.57 28.91 -6.95
CA ARG A 12 -51.42 29.72 -6.58
C ARG A 12 -50.25 29.31 -7.49
N ALA A 13 -49.85 30.20 -8.38
CA ALA A 13 -48.64 30.02 -9.17
C ALA A 13 -47.44 30.51 -8.35
N PHE A 14 -46.37 29.73 -8.33
CA PHE A 14 -45.10 30.14 -7.72
C PHE A 14 -44.49 31.28 -8.52
N THR A 15 -43.96 32.27 -7.82
CA THR A 15 -43.19 33.34 -8.41
C THR A 15 -41.81 32.83 -8.82
N ILE A 16 -41.22 33.46 -9.86
CA ILE A 16 -39.85 33.16 -10.30
C ILE A 16 -38.85 33.34 -9.15
N ILE A 17 -39.09 34.34 -8.28
CA ILE A 17 -38.22 34.59 -7.13
C ILE A 17 -38.29 33.48 -6.08
N GLU A 18 -39.47 32.92 -5.79
CA GLU A 18 -39.59 31.79 -4.87
C GLU A 18 -38.85 30.56 -5.40
N LEU A 19 -38.98 30.25 -6.69
CA LEU A 19 -38.25 29.16 -7.32
C LEU A 19 -36.73 29.40 -7.27
N LEU A 20 -36.29 30.64 -7.52
CA LEU A 20 -34.87 31.02 -7.48
C LEU A 20 -34.28 30.91 -6.07
N VAL A 21 -35.03 31.28 -5.03
CA VAL A 21 -34.60 31.12 -3.63
C VAL A 21 -34.46 29.64 -3.28
N VAL A 22 -35.40 28.79 -3.70
CA VAL A 22 -35.35 27.34 -3.41
C VAL A 22 -34.12 26.69 -4.04
N ILE A 23 -33.85 26.95 -5.33
CA ILE A 23 -32.65 26.40 -5.98
C ILE A 23 -31.37 26.94 -5.36
N GLY A 24 -31.36 28.21 -4.91
CA GLY A 24 -30.23 28.81 -4.21
C GLY A 24 -29.94 28.10 -2.88
N ILE A 25 -30.98 27.81 -2.09
CA ILE A 25 -30.85 27.05 -0.84
C ILE A 25 -30.35 25.63 -1.13
N ILE A 26 -30.90 24.93 -2.14
CA ILE A 26 -30.46 23.58 -2.52
C ILE A 26 -28.98 23.59 -2.93
N ALA A 27 -28.55 24.56 -3.74
CA ALA A 27 -27.15 24.68 -4.16
C ALA A 27 -26.20 24.86 -2.96
N ILE A 28 -26.58 25.71 -2.00
CA ILE A 28 -25.81 25.90 -0.75
C ILE A 28 -25.76 24.60 0.06
N LEU A 29 -26.89 23.92 0.23
CA LEU A 29 -26.97 22.68 1.00
C LEU A 29 -26.14 21.55 0.36
N VAL A 30 -26.18 21.41 -0.96
CA VAL A 30 -25.36 20.42 -1.69
C VAL A 30 -23.88 20.74 -1.55
N ALA A 31 -23.49 22.01 -1.72
CA ALA A 31 -22.08 22.42 -1.57
C ALA A 31 -21.54 22.09 -0.17
N LEU A 32 -22.30 22.41 0.88
CA LEU A 32 -21.92 22.06 2.26
C LEU A 32 -21.93 20.54 2.49
N GLY A 33 -22.90 19.83 1.93
CA GLY A 33 -23.01 18.37 2.02
C GLY A 33 -21.79 17.64 1.43
N LEU A 34 -21.30 18.09 0.27
CA LEU A 34 -20.12 17.51 -0.39
C LEU A 34 -18.85 17.68 0.46
N VAL A 35 -18.64 18.85 1.08
CA VAL A 35 -17.47 19.10 1.93
C VAL A 35 -17.49 18.20 3.16
N VAL A 36 -18.64 18.08 3.83
CA VAL A 36 -18.79 17.21 5.01
C VAL A 36 -18.61 15.74 4.65
N ALA A 37 -19.22 15.28 3.54
CA ALA A 37 -19.11 13.90 3.08
C ALA A 37 -17.64 13.50 2.79
N SER A 38 -16.89 14.37 2.11
CA SER A 38 -15.46 14.14 1.82
C SER A 38 -14.63 13.99 3.10
N LYS A 39 -14.86 14.85 4.11
CA LYS A 39 -14.15 14.78 5.40
C LYS A 39 -14.47 13.50 6.17
N VAL A 40 -15.75 13.13 6.25
CA VAL A 40 -16.20 11.90 6.93
C VAL A 40 -15.64 10.66 6.24
N SER A 41 -15.65 10.64 4.91
CA SER A 41 -15.04 9.56 4.11
C SER A 41 -13.55 9.42 4.41
N GLY A 42 -12.78 10.51 4.37
CA GLY A 42 -11.35 10.51 4.72
C GLY A 42 -11.07 9.99 6.13
N SER A 43 -11.84 10.45 7.13
CA SER A 43 -11.70 9.98 8.52
C SER A 43 -12.12 8.51 8.68
N GLY A 44 -13.03 8.01 7.85
CA GLY A 44 -13.41 6.59 7.79
C GLY A 44 -12.29 5.73 7.21
N LYS A 45 -11.70 6.18 6.09
CA LYS A 45 -10.56 5.52 5.44
C LYS A 45 -9.36 5.43 6.36
N GLN A 46 -9.00 6.54 7.03
CA GLN A 46 -7.91 6.54 8.02
C GLN A 46 -8.13 5.51 9.13
N ARG A 47 -9.33 5.47 9.73
CA ARG A 47 -9.65 4.49 10.78
C ARG A 47 -9.57 3.05 10.28
N ALA A 48 -10.05 2.79 9.07
CA ALA A 48 -9.95 1.48 8.45
C ALA A 48 -8.48 1.08 8.22
N THR A 49 -7.66 2.02 7.74
CA THR A 49 -6.21 1.82 7.58
C THR A 49 -5.53 1.51 8.90
N GLU A 50 -5.81 2.26 9.96
CA GLU A 50 -5.23 1.99 11.28
C GLU A 50 -5.60 0.59 11.81
N GLN A 51 -6.81 0.12 11.53
CA GLN A 51 -7.22 -1.26 11.89
C GLN A 51 -6.41 -2.31 11.12
N VAL A 52 -6.20 -2.11 9.82
CA VAL A 52 -5.34 -2.98 9.00
C VAL A 52 -3.92 -3.00 9.55
N LEU A 53 -3.34 -1.83 9.83
CA LEU A 53 -2.00 -1.73 10.40
C LEU A 53 -1.91 -2.45 11.75
N ARG A 54 -2.93 -2.36 12.61
CA ARG A 54 -2.95 -3.06 13.92
C ARG A 54 -3.00 -4.58 13.75
N ALA A 55 -3.78 -5.08 12.79
CA ALA A 55 -3.84 -6.51 12.50
C ALA A 55 -2.50 -7.04 11.96
N LEU A 56 -1.85 -6.29 11.07
CA LEU A 56 -0.52 -6.62 10.55
C LEU A 56 0.56 -6.58 11.65
N ASP A 57 0.51 -5.58 12.52
CA ASP A 57 1.43 -5.46 13.66
C ASP A 57 1.25 -6.60 14.68
N ALA A 58 -0.01 -6.99 14.93
CA ALA A 58 -0.32 -8.17 15.75
C ALA A 58 0.21 -9.46 15.12
N ALA A 59 0.01 -9.65 13.81
CA ALA A 59 0.56 -10.80 13.07
C ALA A 59 2.10 -10.84 13.17
N LEU A 60 2.76 -9.70 13.02
CA LEU A 60 4.21 -9.58 13.17
C LEU A 60 4.66 -9.94 14.60
N ALA A 61 3.93 -9.48 15.62
CA ALA A 61 4.23 -9.83 17.01
C ALA A 61 4.09 -11.35 17.26
N GLN A 62 3.05 -11.99 16.71
CA GLN A 62 2.88 -13.45 16.79
C GLN A 62 3.99 -14.20 16.07
N TYR A 63 4.40 -13.72 14.88
CA TYR A 63 5.52 -14.29 14.14
C TYR A 63 6.81 -14.25 14.96
N ILE A 64 7.15 -13.06 15.49
CA ILE A 64 8.35 -12.86 16.31
C ILE A 64 8.31 -13.72 17.56
N SER A 65 7.15 -13.80 18.24
CA SER A 65 6.99 -14.63 19.42
C SER A 65 7.19 -16.12 19.14
N ALA A 66 6.75 -16.62 17.99
CA ALA A 66 6.88 -18.03 17.63
C ALA A 66 8.30 -18.41 17.20
N ASN A 67 8.98 -17.51 16.47
CA ASN A 67 10.27 -17.82 15.84
C ASN A 67 11.47 -17.20 16.57
N GLY A 68 11.26 -16.39 17.61
CA GLY A 68 12.31 -15.73 18.38
C GLY A 68 13.02 -14.58 17.64
N GLY A 69 12.49 -14.14 16.50
CA GLY A 69 13.11 -13.13 15.66
C GLY A 69 12.19 -12.64 14.54
N ASN A 70 12.64 -11.61 13.82
CA ASN A 70 11.90 -11.05 12.70
C ASN A 70 11.67 -12.09 11.58
N PRO A 71 10.61 -11.93 10.78
CA PRO A 71 10.50 -12.60 9.49
C PRO A 71 11.80 -12.45 8.69
N PRO A 72 12.27 -13.49 7.98
CA PRO A 72 13.48 -13.41 7.18
C PRO A 72 13.40 -12.27 6.14
N PRO A 73 14.55 -11.70 5.69
CA PRO A 73 14.57 -10.66 4.66
C PRO A 73 14.17 -11.17 3.27
N THR A 74 13.99 -12.49 3.11
CA THR A 74 13.54 -13.12 1.88
C THR A 74 12.42 -14.13 2.15
N VAL A 75 11.65 -14.42 1.12
CA VAL A 75 10.66 -15.49 1.11
C VAL A 75 10.84 -16.33 -0.15
N GLU A 76 10.54 -17.62 -0.07
CA GLU A 76 10.52 -18.47 -1.26
C GLU A 76 9.35 -18.08 -2.17
N ASP A 77 9.62 -17.99 -3.47
CA ASP A 77 8.59 -17.77 -4.47
C ASP A 77 7.60 -18.94 -4.42
N PRO A 78 6.29 -18.69 -4.20
CA PRO A 78 5.30 -19.75 -4.06
C PRO A 78 4.97 -20.43 -5.40
N ARG A 79 5.39 -19.86 -6.54
CA ARG A 79 5.10 -20.42 -7.86
C ARG A 79 5.98 -21.65 -8.12
N PRO A 80 5.39 -22.74 -8.66
CA PRO A 80 6.16 -23.96 -8.96
C PRO A 80 7.20 -23.69 -10.05
N GLY A 81 8.43 -24.14 -9.85
CA GLY A 81 9.53 -23.98 -10.80
C GLY A 81 10.65 -25.02 -10.59
N GLY A 82 11.57 -25.11 -11.54
CA GLY A 82 12.68 -26.07 -11.50
C GLY A 82 13.81 -25.74 -10.51
N PHE A 83 13.79 -24.54 -9.91
CA PHE A 83 14.77 -24.08 -8.93
C PHE A 83 14.05 -23.32 -7.81
N THR A 84 14.60 -23.36 -6.60
CA THR A 84 14.09 -22.56 -5.48
C THR A 84 14.50 -21.11 -5.67
N ARG A 85 13.52 -20.23 -5.78
CA ARG A 85 13.73 -18.78 -5.96
C ARG A 85 13.38 -18.03 -4.69
N LEU A 86 14.18 -17.03 -4.36
CA LEU A 86 13.98 -16.14 -3.22
C LEU A 86 13.57 -14.76 -3.70
N ILE A 87 12.53 -14.19 -3.09
CA ILE A 87 12.08 -12.83 -3.31
C ILE A 87 12.50 -12.00 -2.09
N ALA A 88 13.15 -10.86 -2.34
CA ALA A 88 13.49 -9.91 -1.29
C ALA A 88 12.22 -9.25 -0.73
N VAL A 89 12.04 -9.30 0.58
CA VAL A 89 10.92 -8.65 1.27
C VAL A 89 11.29 -7.20 1.56
N ILE A 90 11.30 -6.39 0.50
CA ILE A 90 11.70 -4.99 0.51
C ILE A 90 10.53 -4.10 0.13
N ASP A 91 10.38 -3.00 0.86
CA ASP A 91 9.61 -1.84 0.46
C ASP A 91 10.42 -1.04 -0.57
N GLY A 92 10.19 -1.29 -1.85
CA GLY A 92 10.99 -0.73 -2.95
C GLY A 92 10.57 -1.30 -4.30
N ARG A 93 11.09 -0.77 -5.41
CA ARG A 93 10.73 -1.21 -6.76
C ARG A 93 11.63 -2.34 -7.25
N ASN A 94 11.04 -3.27 -7.99
CA ASN A 94 11.71 -4.34 -8.73
C ASN A 94 12.13 -3.81 -10.10
N PHE A 95 13.42 -3.88 -10.41
CA PHE A 95 13.93 -3.55 -11.74
C PHE A 95 14.63 -4.73 -12.44
N THR A 96 14.46 -5.94 -11.92
CA THR A 96 14.96 -7.14 -12.56
C THR A 96 14.31 -7.32 -13.93
N GLY A 97 15.12 -7.49 -14.96
CA GLY A 97 14.64 -7.60 -16.35
C GLY A 97 14.53 -6.27 -17.09
N GLY A 98 14.80 -5.13 -16.44
CA GLY A 98 14.72 -3.79 -17.05
C GLY A 98 13.29 -3.20 -17.05
N GLY A 99 13.14 -1.94 -17.48
CA GLY A 99 11.85 -1.24 -17.51
C GLY A 99 11.67 -0.18 -16.40
N ALA A 100 10.43 0.32 -16.23
CA ALA A 100 10.07 1.37 -15.28
C ALA A 100 10.09 0.92 -13.81
N GLY A 101 10.05 -0.39 -13.59
CA GLY A 101 10.14 -1.06 -12.30
C GLY A 101 8.83 -1.02 -11.51
N GLU A 102 8.30 -2.19 -11.17
CA GLU A 102 7.05 -2.29 -10.42
C GLU A 102 7.27 -2.29 -8.91
N MET A 103 6.28 -1.79 -8.18
CA MET A 103 6.38 -1.79 -6.73
C MET A 103 6.41 -3.21 -6.19
N ILE A 104 7.37 -3.53 -5.32
CA ILE A 104 7.40 -4.83 -4.67
C ILE A 104 6.25 -4.91 -3.67
N ASN A 105 5.48 -5.99 -3.76
CA ASN A 105 4.36 -6.29 -2.87
C ASN A 105 4.87 -6.73 -1.48
N SER A 106 5.50 -5.80 -0.76
CA SER A 106 6.20 -6.03 0.49
C SER A 106 5.29 -6.61 1.57
N VAL A 107 4.06 -6.10 1.72
CA VAL A 107 3.09 -6.64 2.69
C VAL A 107 2.57 -8.01 2.29
N GLY A 108 2.31 -8.26 1.00
CA GLY A 108 1.90 -9.57 0.53
C GLY A 108 2.96 -10.64 0.78
N LEU A 109 4.24 -10.30 0.58
CA LEU A 109 5.37 -11.17 0.90
C LEU A 109 5.49 -11.44 2.40
N PHE A 110 5.28 -10.44 3.26
CA PHE A 110 5.20 -10.64 4.71
C PHE A 110 4.02 -11.54 5.10
N MET A 111 2.84 -11.32 4.51
CA MET A 111 1.65 -12.14 4.75
C MET A 111 1.88 -13.59 4.31
N LEU A 112 2.59 -13.81 3.21
CA LEU A 112 3.02 -15.14 2.77
C LEU A 112 3.91 -15.82 3.81
N GLN A 113 4.89 -15.10 4.39
CA GLN A 113 5.74 -15.64 5.46
C GLN A 113 4.91 -16.04 6.69
N CYS A 114 3.89 -15.25 7.05
CA CYS A 114 3.02 -15.54 8.19
C CYS A 114 2.23 -16.85 8.06
N ARG A 115 1.99 -17.35 6.83
CA ARG A 115 1.30 -18.65 6.63
C ARG A 115 2.03 -19.82 7.28
N SER A 116 3.34 -19.71 7.49
CA SER A 116 4.15 -20.72 8.19
C SER A 116 3.96 -20.72 9.72
N VAL A 117 3.35 -19.66 10.28
CA VAL A 117 3.14 -19.49 11.73
C VAL A 117 1.64 -19.39 12.00
N PRO A 118 0.98 -20.45 12.51
CA PRO A 118 -0.49 -20.47 12.65
C PRO A 118 -1.08 -19.31 13.45
N ALA A 119 -0.40 -18.85 14.50
CA ALA A 119 -0.84 -17.71 15.30
C ALA A 119 -0.79 -16.38 14.53
N ALA A 120 0.22 -16.17 13.68
CA ALA A 120 0.33 -14.99 12.84
C ALA A 120 -0.71 -15.02 11.70
N ASP A 121 -0.86 -16.18 11.05
CA ASP A 121 -1.88 -16.39 10.01
C ASP A 121 -3.32 -16.16 10.53
N ALA A 122 -3.59 -16.53 11.80
CA ALA A 122 -4.87 -16.26 12.44
C ALA A 122 -5.17 -14.77 12.62
N GLU A 123 -4.17 -13.92 12.87
CA GLU A 123 -4.34 -12.46 12.92
C GLU A 123 -4.67 -11.88 11.54
N LEU A 124 -4.01 -12.37 10.48
CA LEU A 124 -4.26 -11.92 9.11
C LEU A 124 -5.67 -12.25 8.62
N LYS A 125 -6.24 -13.39 9.06
CA LYS A 125 -7.63 -13.76 8.75
C LYS A 125 -8.69 -12.84 9.36
N LYS A 126 -8.31 -11.97 10.30
CA LYS A 126 -9.22 -10.96 10.89
C LYS A 126 -9.32 -9.69 10.05
N LEU A 127 -8.49 -9.54 9.02
CA LEU A 127 -8.57 -8.40 8.09
C LEU A 127 -9.94 -8.36 7.41
N ASP A 128 -10.49 -7.15 7.23
CA ASP A 128 -11.70 -6.95 6.45
C ASP A 128 -11.44 -7.42 5.00
N SER A 129 -12.31 -8.28 4.48
CA SER A 129 -12.22 -8.79 3.11
C SER A 129 -12.29 -7.70 2.04
N LYS A 130 -12.76 -6.48 2.37
CA LYS A 130 -12.71 -5.32 1.48
C LYS A 130 -11.32 -4.70 1.39
N LEU A 131 -10.48 -4.92 2.40
CA LEU A 131 -9.13 -4.38 2.54
C LEU A 131 -8.05 -5.45 2.35
N ALA A 132 -8.43 -6.67 1.96
CA ALA A 132 -7.50 -7.73 1.61
C ALA A 132 -7.97 -8.46 0.36
N ARG A 133 -7.10 -8.56 -0.65
CA ARG A 133 -7.38 -9.28 -1.91
C ARG A 133 -6.12 -9.86 -2.51
N GLU A 134 -6.27 -10.85 -3.38
CA GLU A 134 -5.18 -11.30 -4.24
C GLU A 134 -4.74 -10.16 -5.14
N TYR A 135 -3.43 -9.94 -5.23
CA TYR A 135 -2.84 -8.82 -5.97
C TYR A 135 -1.46 -9.20 -6.52
N ASP A 136 -1.25 -8.85 -7.78
CA ASP A 136 0.03 -8.89 -8.49
C ASP A 136 0.30 -7.47 -9.02
N PRO A 137 1.34 -6.77 -8.55
CA PRO A 137 1.66 -5.42 -9.02
C PRO A 137 2.07 -5.36 -10.49
N ASP A 138 2.63 -6.43 -11.06
CA ASP A 138 3.01 -6.48 -12.47
C ASP A 138 1.79 -6.69 -13.39
N GLN A 139 0.73 -7.28 -12.83
CA GLN A 139 -0.41 -7.82 -13.57
C GLN A 139 -1.72 -7.76 -12.76
N PRO A 140 -2.19 -6.56 -12.34
CA PRO A 140 -3.23 -6.40 -11.33
C PRO A 140 -4.62 -6.93 -11.76
N ASP A 141 -4.88 -6.99 -13.06
CA ASP A 141 -6.18 -7.36 -13.63
C ASP A 141 -6.18 -8.70 -14.39
N SER A 142 -5.07 -9.44 -14.38
CA SER A 142 -4.91 -10.67 -15.16
C SER A 142 -4.94 -11.94 -14.31
N SER A 143 -5.60 -12.97 -14.85
CA SER A 143 -5.54 -14.34 -14.33
C SER A 143 -4.09 -14.85 -14.38
N PRO A 144 -3.65 -15.71 -13.44
CA PRO A 144 -2.29 -16.26 -13.44
C PRO A 144 -1.96 -16.87 -14.82
N THR A 145 -0.97 -16.31 -15.50
CA THR A 145 -0.42 -16.87 -16.74
C THR A 145 0.76 -17.78 -16.41
N THR A 146 1.35 -18.46 -17.40
CA THR A 146 2.57 -19.26 -17.24
C THR A 146 3.62 -18.50 -16.41
N PRO A 147 4.28 -19.11 -15.40
CA PRO A 147 5.13 -18.37 -14.47
C PRO A 147 6.24 -17.57 -15.17
N ASN A 148 6.06 -16.25 -15.28
CA ASN A 148 7.14 -15.33 -15.60
C ASN A 148 7.81 -14.91 -14.29
N PHE A 149 8.94 -15.53 -13.97
CA PHE A 149 9.66 -15.25 -12.72
C PHE A 149 10.41 -13.91 -12.69
N GLN A 150 10.29 -13.10 -13.74
CA GLN A 150 10.68 -11.68 -13.72
C GLN A 150 9.56 -10.81 -13.12
N GLN A 151 8.31 -11.28 -13.15
CA GLN A 151 7.15 -10.69 -12.48
C GLN A 151 7.00 -11.25 -11.06
N GLN A 152 6.25 -10.54 -10.23
CA GLN A 152 5.91 -10.94 -8.88
C GLN A 152 4.82 -12.01 -8.86
N PRO A 153 4.72 -12.80 -7.78
CA PRO A 153 3.61 -13.73 -7.60
C PRO A 153 2.33 -12.98 -7.22
N MET A 154 1.18 -13.51 -7.64
CA MET A 154 -0.13 -13.16 -7.09
C MET A 154 -0.18 -13.54 -5.60
N LEU A 155 -0.42 -12.56 -4.72
CA LEU A 155 -0.45 -12.77 -3.27
C LEU A 155 -1.65 -12.07 -2.61
N LEU A 156 -2.21 -12.69 -1.58
CA LEU A 156 -3.10 -12.01 -0.64
C LEU A 156 -2.38 -10.79 -0.04
N THR A 157 -2.96 -9.62 -0.26
CA THR A 157 -2.34 -8.33 0.02
C THR A 157 -3.30 -7.45 0.79
N ALA A 158 -2.81 -6.81 1.85
CA ALA A 158 -3.56 -5.83 2.62
C ALA A 158 -3.47 -4.43 1.98
N PHE A 159 -4.59 -3.73 1.96
CA PHE A 159 -4.76 -2.41 1.39
C PHE A 159 -5.25 -1.42 2.45
N ASP A 160 -4.90 -0.16 2.27
CA ASP A 160 -5.45 0.93 3.08
C ASP A 160 -6.86 1.34 2.61
N GLY A 161 -7.49 2.27 3.33
CA GLY A 161 -8.82 2.79 3.00
C GLY A 161 -8.89 3.56 1.67
N TRP A 162 -7.76 3.92 1.07
CA TRP A 162 -7.68 4.57 -0.25
C TRP A 162 -7.43 3.58 -1.38
N GLY A 163 -7.15 2.31 -1.05
CA GLY A 163 -6.92 1.25 -2.03
C GLY A 163 -5.46 1.08 -2.42
N ASN A 164 -4.52 1.71 -1.70
CA ASN A 164 -3.09 1.50 -1.88
C ASN A 164 -2.62 0.29 -1.06
N PRO A 165 -1.73 -0.57 -1.58
CA PRO A 165 -1.13 -1.63 -0.78
C PRO A 165 -0.41 -1.07 0.45
N ILE A 166 -0.61 -1.70 1.60
CA ILE A 166 0.19 -1.39 2.79
C ILE A 166 1.66 -1.69 2.50
N ARG A 167 2.54 -0.85 3.06
CA ARG A 167 3.99 -0.97 2.89
C ARG A 167 4.58 -1.67 4.12
N TYR A 168 5.49 -2.61 3.88
CA TYR A 168 6.19 -3.34 4.94
C TYR A 168 7.70 -3.13 4.85
N VAL A 169 8.28 -2.59 5.92
CA VAL A 169 9.69 -2.22 5.97
C VAL A 169 10.49 -3.22 6.80
N HIS A 170 11.24 -4.07 6.11
CA HIS A 170 12.17 -4.98 6.76
C HIS A 170 13.51 -4.29 7.13
N PRO A 171 14.06 -4.50 8.35
CA PRO A 171 15.30 -3.86 8.80
C PRO A 171 16.55 -4.13 7.95
N ALA A 172 16.59 -5.23 7.19
CA ALA A 172 17.68 -5.51 6.25
C ALA A 172 17.74 -4.54 5.07
N PHE A 173 16.65 -3.83 4.79
CA PHE A 173 16.53 -2.89 3.68
C PHE A 173 16.15 -1.49 4.16
N LYS A 174 16.38 -1.15 5.43
CA LYS A 174 15.98 0.12 6.04
C LYS A 174 16.72 1.34 5.46
N GLY A 175 16.10 2.51 5.61
CA GLY A 175 16.69 3.78 5.20
C GLY A 175 16.81 3.92 3.68
N VAL A 176 17.82 4.69 3.26
CA VAL A 176 18.12 4.93 1.85
C VAL A 176 19.00 3.81 1.31
N VAL A 177 18.54 3.18 0.23
CA VAL A 177 19.27 2.13 -0.48
C VAL A 177 19.79 2.71 -1.80
N VAL A 178 20.94 3.38 -1.72
CA VAL A 178 21.74 3.80 -2.90
C VAL A 178 22.81 2.76 -3.20
N ALA A 179 23.17 2.61 -4.47
CA ALA A 179 24.41 1.90 -4.84
C ALA A 179 25.63 2.77 -4.55
N ASP A 180 26.81 2.17 -4.67
CA ASP A 180 28.15 2.71 -4.42
C ASP A 180 28.21 4.23 -4.11
N PRO A 181 28.68 4.65 -2.92
CA PRO A 181 28.77 6.06 -2.55
C PRO A 181 29.64 6.92 -3.47
N THR A 182 30.41 6.31 -4.38
CA THR A 182 31.19 7.01 -5.42
C THR A 182 30.42 7.24 -6.73
N SER A 183 29.24 6.64 -6.89
CA SER A 183 28.39 6.79 -8.07
C SER A 183 27.14 7.62 -7.75
N ALA A 184 27.17 8.89 -8.11
CA ALA A 184 26.04 9.81 -8.01
C ALA A 184 24.85 9.45 -8.94
N THR A 185 24.95 8.35 -9.69
CA THR A 185 23.96 7.90 -10.69
C THR A 185 23.44 6.49 -10.45
N ALA A 186 23.90 5.78 -9.42
CA ALA A 186 23.46 4.41 -9.13
C ALA A 186 22.32 4.41 -8.10
N ASP A 187 21.10 4.63 -8.59
CA ASP A 187 19.87 4.66 -7.81
C ASP A 187 19.37 3.25 -7.41
N ARG A 188 19.96 2.19 -7.95
CA ARG A 188 19.55 0.79 -7.75
C ARG A 188 20.65 -0.03 -7.08
N VAL A 189 20.26 -0.98 -6.26
CA VAL A 189 21.18 -1.98 -5.68
C VAL A 189 20.82 -3.38 -6.11
N THR A 190 21.81 -4.26 -6.12
CA THR A 190 21.53 -5.69 -6.21
C THR A 190 21.13 -6.23 -4.83
N VAL A 191 20.21 -7.18 -4.78
CA VAL A 191 19.86 -7.91 -3.55
C VAL A 191 21.10 -8.62 -2.99
N VAL A 192 21.99 -9.09 -3.86
CA VAL A 192 23.28 -9.69 -3.48
C VAL A 192 24.17 -8.71 -2.72
N SER A 193 24.22 -7.42 -3.10
CA SER A 193 25.05 -6.45 -2.38
C SER A 193 24.51 -6.12 -0.98
N ARG A 194 23.22 -6.42 -0.72
CA ARG A 194 22.57 -6.16 0.57
C ARG A 194 22.47 -7.40 1.46
N LEU A 195 22.19 -8.57 0.89
CA LEU A 195 21.98 -9.80 1.64
C LEU A 195 23.11 -10.82 1.50
N GLY A 196 24.08 -10.57 0.61
CA GLY A 196 25.07 -11.56 0.21
C GLY A 196 24.54 -12.54 -0.85
N PRO A 197 25.37 -13.49 -1.30
CA PRO A 197 24.98 -14.48 -2.29
C PRO A 197 23.82 -15.34 -1.79
N ALA A 198 22.97 -15.79 -2.71
CA ALA A 198 21.89 -16.71 -2.38
C ALA A 198 22.49 -18.05 -1.84
N PRO A 199 21.81 -18.72 -0.90
CA PRO A 199 22.25 -20.03 -0.41
C PRO A 199 22.38 -21.06 -1.55
N SER A 200 23.22 -22.07 -1.35
CA SER A 200 23.44 -23.13 -2.35
C SER A 200 22.11 -23.75 -2.82
N GLY A 201 21.95 -23.86 -4.14
CA GLY A 201 20.73 -24.37 -4.77
C GLY A 201 19.58 -23.37 -4.88
N LYS A 202 19.75 -22.12 -4.42
CA LYS A 202 18.75 -21.06 -4.51
C LYS A 202 19.24 -19.89 -5.36
N THR A 203 18.31 -19.14 -5.93
CA THR A 203 18.60 -17.88 -6.67
C THR A 203 17.65 -16.78 -6.23
N TYR A 204 18.04 -15.51 -6.38
CA TYR A 204 17.10 -14.40 -6.18
C TYR A 204 16.25 -14.23 -7.45
N ALA A 205 14.92 -14.29 -7.33
CA ALA A 205 13.99 -13.99 -8.42
C ALA A 205 14.03 -12.50 -8.78
N ILE A 206 14.02 -11.66 -7.74
CA ILE A 206 14.21 -10.22 -7.84
C ILE A 206 15.62 -9.93 -7.35
N SER A 207 16.48 -9.51 -8.27
CA SER A 207 17.90 -9.26 -8.07
C SER A 207 18.26 -7.79 -7.99
N ASP A 208 17.49 -6.90 -8.62
CA ASP A 208 17.80 -5.47 -8.73
C ASP A 208 16.64 -4.66 -8.18
N VAL A 209 16.91 -3.85 -7.17
CA VAL A 209 15.88 -3.11 -6.44
C VAL A 209 16.27 -1.66 -6.20
N ARG A 210 15.27 -0.80 -6.06
CA ARG A 210 15.45 0.59 -5.65
C ARG A 210 14.58 0.92 -4.45
N ARG A 211 15.18 1.59 -3.48
CA ARG A 211 14.52 2.15 -2.30
C ARG A 211 15.28 3.44 -1.91
N ALA A 212 15.34 4.37 -2.85
CA ALA A 212 16.12 5.59 -2.69
C ALA A 212 15.23 6.80 -2.40
N ASP A 213 15.83 7.77 -1.71
CA ASP A 213 15.35 9.15 -1.60
C ASP A 213 15.81 9.93 -2.85
N GLY A 214 14.94 10.79 -3.38
CA GLY A 214 15.10 11.52 -4.64
C GLY A 214 16.28 12.50 -4.66
N SER A 215 16.81 12.85 -3.48
CA SER A 215 18.04 13.63 -3.33
C SER A 215 19.28 12.92 -3.89
N PHE A 216 19.28 11.58 -3.94
CA PHE A 216 20.41 10.76 -4.39
C PHE A 216 20.27 10.23 -5.83
N THR A 217 19.14 10.45 -6.49
CA THR A 217 18.79 9.83 -7.78
C THR A 217 18.57 10.83 -8.91
N GLY A 218 19.21 12.01 -8.82
CA GLY A 218 19.19 13.00 -9.90
C GLY A 218 17.78 13.49 -10.31
N GLY A 219 16.79 13.40 -9.40
CA GLY A 219 15.42 13.85 -9.64
C GLY A 219 14.42 12.76 -10.06
N ALA A 220 14.74 11.47 -9.94
CA ALA A 220 13.75 10.41 -10.12
C ALA A 220 12.73 10.39 -8.95
N PRO A 221 11.43 10.17 -9.22
CA PRO A 221 10.40 10.12 -8.20
C PRO A 221 10.66 8.99 -7.22
N PHE A 222 10.24 9.23 -5.99
CA PHE A 222 10.56 8.43 -4.82
C PHE A 222 9.80 7.08 -4.77
N ASP A 223 10.37 6.07 -4.10
CA ASP A 223 9.76 4.72 -4.07
C ASP A 223 9.35 4.21 -2.67
N ALA A 224 9.80 4.87 -1.60
CA ALA A 224 9.61 4.44 -0.21
C ALA A 224 9.77 5.61 0.78
N ASP A 225 9.33 5.43 2.03
CA ASP A 225 9.35 6.45 3.09
C ASP A 225 10.75 6.82 3.62
N GLY A 226 11.79 6.05 3.26
CA GLY A 226 13.17 6.25 3.74
C GLY A 226 13.36 5.98 5.23
N GLY A 227 12.40 5.34 5.90
CA GLY A 227 12.41 5.17 7.35
C GLY A 227 13.38 4.10 7.85
N ILE A 228 13.92 4.34 9.06
CA ILE A 228 14.77 3.44 9.83
C ILE A 228 13.95 2.92 11.02
N PRO A 229 13.76 1.60 11.14
CA PRO A 229 13.02 1.03 12.26
C PRO A 229 13.70 1.32 13.61
N PRO A 230 12.97 1.84 14.63
CA PRO A 230 13.56 2.34 15.87
C PRO A 230 14.16 1.27 16.80
N SER A 231 13.89 -0.03 16.57
CA SER A 231 14.41 -1.13 17.40
C SER A 231 14.75 -2.38 16.60
N ASN A 232 15.16 -2.23 15.34
CA ASN A 232 15.40 -3.34 14.41
C ASN A 232 14.19 -4.28 14.28
N ARG A 233 12.98 -3.81 14.60
CA ARG A 233 11.70 -4.51 14.40
C ARG A 233 11.06 -3.96 13.12
N PRO A 234 10.58 -4.79 12.19
CA PRO A 234 9.86 -4.30 11.02
C PRO A 234 8.66 -3.43 11.41
N TYR A 235 8.23 -2.58 10.48
CA TYR A 235 7.03 -1.77 10.64
C TYR A 235 6.21 -1.72 9.36
N PHE A 236 4.97 -1.26 9.50
CA PHE A 236 4.02 -1.08 8.43
C PHE A 236 3.60 0.38 8.34
N TYR A 237 3.31 0.83 7.13
CA TYR A 237 2.71 2.15 6.92
C TYR A 237 1.79 2.16 5.70
N SER A 238 0.86 3.12 5.67
CA SER A 238 0.09 3.46 4.47
C SER A 238 0.64 4.75 3.88
N CYS A 239 0.66 4.82 2.55
CA CYS A 239 1.03 6.03 1.80
C CYS A 239 -0.07 7.11 1.80
N GLY A 240 -1.05 7.01 2.72
CA GLY A 240 -2.07 8.02 2.88
C GLY A 240 -2.99 8.23 1.67
N PRO A 241 -3.73 9.36 1.69
CA PRO A 241 -4.62 9.79 0.60
C PRO A 241 -3.95 10.00 -0.76
N ASP A 242 -2.71 10.49 -0.80
CA ASP A 242 -2.03 10.80 -2.06
C ASP A 242 -1.35 9.58 -2.70
N GLY A 243 -1.12 8.52 -1.92
CA GLY A 243 -0.47 7.30 -2.38
C GLY A 243 1.04 7.43 -2.58
N ASP A 244 1.63 8.57 -2.23
CA ASP A 244 3.05 8.83 -2.35
C ASP A 244 3.74 8.50 -1.02
N PRO A 245 4.63 7.50 -0.96
CA PRO A 245 5.27 7.13 0.29
C PRO A 245 6.21 8.22 0.86
N THR A 246 6.51 9.30 0.13
CA THR A 246 7.51 10.31 0.52
C THR A 246 6.98 11.63 1.01
N THR A 247 5.70 11.86 0.82
CA THR A 247 4.92 12.87 1.52
C THR A 247 4.60 12.34 2.91
N THR A 248 5.63 12.16 3.75
CA THR A 248 5.49 11.50 5.06
C THR A 248 4.51 12.17 6.04
N ASP A 249 4.02 13.37 5.70
CA ASP A 249 3.06 14.15 6.46
C ASP A 249 1.64 13.55 6.44
N ASP A 250 1.22 12.85 5.38
CA ASP A 250 -0.10 12.20 5.29
C ASP A 250 -0.04 10.66 5.37
N ASN A 251 1.17 10.08 5.36
CA ASN A 251 1.40 8.69 5.69
C ASN A 251 0.88 8.33 7.09
N ILE A 252 0.36 7.10 7.22
CA ILE A 252 -0.16 6.59 8.50
C ILE A 252 0.78 5.53 9.06
N TYR A 253 1.20 5.74 10.30
CA TYR A 253 2.07 4.83 11.06
C TYR A 253 1.43 4.46 12.40
N LEU A 254 1.67 3.25 12.89
CA LEU A 254 1.42 2.92 14.31
C LEU A 254 2.57 3.34 15.22
N THR A 255 3.78 3.31 14.68
CA THR A 255 4.99 3.78 15.34
C THR A 255 5.84 4.46 14.28
N THR A 256 6.03 5.77 14.43
CA THR A 256 6.76 6.56 13.45
C THR A 256 8.23 6.10 13.39
N PRO A 257 8.76 5.76 12.20
CA PRO A 257 10.16 5.41 12.06
C PRO A 257 11.05 6.65 12.21
N LYS A 258 12.36 6.43 12.37
CA LYS A 258 13.32 7.52 12.27
C LYS A 258 13.62 7.77 10.80
N PHE A 259 13.40 8.99 10.33
CA PHE A 259 13.81 9.36 8.98
C PHE A 259 15.28 9.77 8.97
N VAL A 260 15.99 9.41 7.91
CA VAL A 260 17.30 10.01 7.63
C VAL A 260 17.04 11.49 7.38
N VAL A 261 17.65 12.36 8.19
CA VAL A 261 17.48 13.81 8.06
C VAL A 261 17.99 14.22 6.67
N ARG A 262 17.15 14.94 5.93
CA ARG A 262 17.49 15.55 4.64
C ARG A 262 18.61 16.57 4.77
#